data_AF-A0A1I7S996-F1
#
_entry.id   AF-A0A1I7S996-F1
#
_cell.length_a   1.000
_cell.length_b   1.000
_cell.length_c   1.000
_cell.angle_alpha   90.00
_cell.angle_beta   90.00
_cell.angle_gamma   90.00
#
_symmetry.space_group_name_H-M   'P 1'
#
loop_
_entity.id
_entity.type
_entity.pdbx_description
1 polymer ?
#
loop_
_entity_poly.entity_id
_entity_poly.type
_entity_poly.pdbx_seq_one_letter_code
_entity_poly.pdbx_strand_id
1 'polypeptide(L)'
;MMWRLVFLVILFTRLEVNARLQIGPYLEPTVRPSFGSNFVWAKVDNFDPDNNQTWKQYYYERSRSDSNVNILYIGGEGPNSLQKLDAAVSPSYPGLVEDLRQAFGAAVYTLEHRYYQSSYPVKHPRTAEDFKYLSSQQALADIENFIKAMNKGRRNQKWITIGGSYAGMLAIWHRQLYPQSTVGTIGSSGPVHAVANFTSFFMVAQIGYKQQYPKCYEWLKKAFAEFKVLLENKDDKLKKLYPVLAERYDIEKEEDAHYFAYHVVSDAYTQIQFRIWGICGHYSPTPNETPVQTLARLFGHTADDIESVYWRSWMWQVCNEFGFFYSPDDANCLANGIYDIKKVYGVQCKRFFGPKFTYEYMEKQIQKTLDFYQMDKPYPATNAIITNSVYDPWSGQGLKKATSDTVKFFWIRNGTHCHDLYSGSNPDVYESRKVIKQEVARWIRESRN
;
A
#
# COMPACT_ATOMS: atom_id res chain seq x y z
N MET A 1 -52.34 17.54 -57.68
CA MET A 1 -52.56 16.09 -57.52
C MET A 1 -51.60 15.56 -56.44
N MET A 2 -51.76 14.32 -55.97
CA MET A 2 -51.14 13.73 -54.76
C MET A 2 -49.61 13.86 -54.58
N TRP A 3 -49.19 14.37 -53.39
CA TRP A 3 -48.47 13.66 -52.30
C TRP A 3 -47.19 12.79 -52.54
N ARG A 4 -46.27 12.86 -51.53
CA ARG A 4 -45.08 12.00 -51.18
C ARG A 4 -43.74 12.35 -51.87
N LEU A 5 -42.72 12.82 -51.14
CA LEU A 5 -41.74 12.15 -50.22
C LEU A 5 -40.64 11.39 -50.99
N VAL A 6 -39.35 11.44 -50.66
CA VAL A 6 -38.60 11.98 -49.48
C VAL A 6 -37.49 12.97 -49.98
N PHE A 7 -36.40 13.41 -49.31
CA PHE A 7 -35.75 13.06 -48.03
C PHE A 7 -35.21 14.31 -47.26
N LEU A 8 -33.92 14.41 -46.88
CA LEU A 8 -33.36 15.44 -45.99
C LEU A 8 -32.11 16.16 -46.52
N VAL A 9 -31.86 17.36 -45.97
CA VAL A 9 -30.67 18.22 -46.14
C VAL A 9 -29.88 18.26 -44.83
N ILE A 10 -28.56 18.51 -44.86
CA ILE A 10 -27.81 19.36 -43.90
C ILE A 10 -26.39 19.61 -44.44
N LEU A 11 -25.88 20.84 -44.29
CA LEU A 11 -24.50 21.22 -44.61
C LEU A 11 -23.61 21.15 -43.36
N PHE A 12 -22.31 20.90 -43.55
CA PHE A 12 -21.29 21.12 -42.53
C PHE A 12 -20.81 22.59 -42.51
N THR A 13 -20.78 23.20 -41.34
CA THR A 13 -19.95 24.37 -41.03
C THR A 13 -19.11 24.08 -39.78
N ARG A 14 -17.89 24.63 -39.73
CA ARG A 14 -16.96 24.41 -38.61
C ARG A 14 -17.39 25.17 -37.36
N LEU A 15 -17.23 24.54 -36.20
CA LEU A 15 -17.21 25.21 -34.90
C LEU A 15 -15.88 24.88 -34.20
N GLU A 16 -15.23 25.89 -33.65
CA GLU A 16 -14.05 25.73 -32.81
C GLU A 16 -14.46 25.24 -31.43
N VAL A 17 -14.16 23.98 -31.10
CA VAL A 17 -14.47 23.42 -29.79
C VAL A 17 -13.33 23.74 -28.82
N ASN A 18 -13.53 24.79 -28.02
CA ASN A 18 -12.75 25.05 -26.81
C ASN A 18 -13.01 23.93 -25.80
N ALA A 19 -12.27 22.83 -25.91
CA ALA A 19 -12.40 21.63 -25.10
C ALA A 19 -11.88 21.84 -23.67
N ARG A 20 -12.56 22.69 -22.90
CA ARG A 20 -12.54 22.59 -21.44
C ARG A 20 -13.04 21.19 -21.10
N LEU A 21 -12.16 20.36 -20.54
CA LEU A 21 -12.52 19.06 -19.96
C LEU A 21 -13.71 19.25 -19.01
N GLN A 22 -14.90 18.84 -19.43
CA GLN A 22 -16.05 18.79 -18.55
C GLN A 22 -15.79 17.69 -17.53
N ILE A 23 -15.47 18.11 -16.31
CA ILE A 23 -15.30 17.23 -15.17
C ILE A 23 -16.64 16.49 -15.00
N GLY A 24 -16.64 15.19 -15.32
CA GLY A 24 -17.82 14.35 -15.17
C GLY A 24 -18.31 14.35 -13.71
N PRO A 25 -19.60 14.07 -13.47
CA PRO A 25 -20.14 14.06 -12.11
C PRO A 25 -19.36 13.06 -11.26
N TYR A 26 -18.62 13.61 -10.29
CA TYR A 26 -17.84 12.88 -9.30
C TYR A 26 -18.75 11.87 -8.60
N LEU A 27 -18.57 10.58 -8.90
CA LEU A 27 -19.25 9.50 -8.19
C LEU A 27 -18.81 9.59 -6.73
N GLU A 28 -19.76 9.82 -5.83
CA GLU A 28 -19.44 9.89 -4.42
C GLU A 28 -18.78 8.58 -3.96
N PRO A 29 -17.62 8.61 -3.29
CA PRO A 29 -17.19 7.52 -2.45
C PRO A 29 -18.12 7.50 -1.22
N THR A 30 -19.35 7.03 -1.42
CA THR A 30 -20.30 6.65 -0.36
C THR A 30 -19.84 5.34 0.27
N VAL A 31 -18.60 5.34 0.77
CA VAL A 31 -18.13 4.41 1.80
C VAL A 31 -18.90 4.76 3.07
N ARG A 32 -20.17 4.37 3.09
CA ARG A 32 -20.99 4.38 4.29
C ARG A 32 -20.29 3.43 5.28
N PRO A 33 -20.18 3.81 6.56
CA PRO A 33 -19.59 2.95 7.57
C PRO A 33 -20.22 1.55 7.54
N SER A 34 -19.38 0.52 7.63
CA SER A 34 -19.81 -0.87 7.50
C SER A 34 -20.85 -1.23 8.58
N PHE A 35 -21.77 -2.14 8.27
CA PHE A 35 -22.86 -2.46 9.20
C PHE A 35 -22.30 -3.08 10.48
N GLY A 36 -22.37 -2.33 11.59
CA GLY A 36 -21.73 -2.68 12.87
C GLY A 36 -20.44 -1.92 13.21
N SER A 37 -20.02 -0.94 12.40
CA SER A 37 -18.91 -0.03 12.75
C SER A 37 -19.27 0.88 13.94
N ASN A 38 -18.34 1.05 14.88
CA ASN A 38 -18.39 2.06 15.92
C ASN A 38 -17.51 3.26 15.52
N PHE A 39 -17.50 4.34 16.32
CA PHE A 39 -16.56 5.45 16.13
C PHE A 39 -16.10 6.05 17.46
N VAL A 40 -14.91 6.66 17.45
CA VAL A 40 -14.44 7.57 18.49
C VAL A 40 -14.40 9.00 17.96
N TRP A 41 -14.46 9.98 18.86
CA TRP A 41 -14.15 11.37 18.52
C TRP A 41 -12.64 11.57 18.61
N ALA A 42 -11.97 11.65 17.46
CA ALA A 42 -10.55 11.95 17.34
C ALA A 42 -10.33 13.45 17.11
N LYS A 43 -9.16 13.98 17.49
CA LYS A 43 -8.76 15.35 17.12
C LYS A 43 -8.43 15.41 15.62
N VAL A 44 -8.80 16.51 14.96
CA VAL A 44 -8.37 16.78 13.57
C VAL A 44 -6.85 16.91 13.51
N ASP A 45 -6.27 17.66 14.45
CA ASP A 45 -4.83 17.76 14.64
C ASP A 45 -4.46 17.36 16.08
N ASN A 46 -3.60 16.36 16.24
CA ASN A 46 -3.15 15.90 17.55
C ASN A 46 -2.00 16.73 18.16
N PHE A 47 -1.36 17.60 17.37
CA PHE A 47 -0.14 18.35 17.75
C PHE A 47 -0.37 19.85 17.89
N ASP A 48 -1.44 20.38 17.32
CA ASP A 48 -1.95 21.72 17.64
C ASP A 48 -2.81 21.67 18.93
N PRO A 49 -2.40 22.36 20.02
CA PRO A 49 -3.16 22.39 21.27
C PRO A 49 -4.42 23.27 21.18
N ASP A 50 -4.38 24.34 20.39
CA ASP A 50 -5.46 25.32 20.22
C ASP A 50 -6.53 24.82 19.24
N ASN A 51 -6.16 23.90 18.35
CA ASN A 51 -7.11 23.19 17.50
C ASN A 51 -7.99 22.23 18.31
N ASN A 52 -9.21 22.69 18.57
CA ASN A 52 -10.27 21.96 19.26
C ASN A 52 -11.24 21.23 18.30
N GLN A 53 -10.94 21.17 17.00
CA GLN A 53 -11.78 20.46 16.03
C GLN A 53 -11.66 18.94 16.19
N THR A 54 -12.80 18.26 16.14
CA THR A 54 -12.88 16.79 16.25
C THR A 54 -13.69 16.18 15.11
N TRP A 55 -13.41 14.92 14.81
CA TRP A 55 -14.00 14.15 13.73
C TRP A 55 -14.27 12.71 14.18
N LYS A 56 -15.03 11.96 13.38
CA LYS A 56 -15.37 10.56 13.67
C LYS A 56 -14.36 9.63 13.04
N GLN A 57 -13.48 9.06 13.86
CA GLN A 57 -12.63 7.95 13.43
C GLN A 57 -13.38 6.65 13.70
N TYR A 58 -13.62 5.87 12.65
CA TYR A 58 -14.38 4.63 12.74
C TYR A 58 -13.50 3.46 13.16
N TYR A 59 -14.10 2.51 13.86
CA TYR A 59 -13.45 1.26 14.25
C TYR A 59 -14.45 0.11 14.30
N TYR A 60 -13.95 -1.11 14.19
CA TYR A 60 -14.76 -2.32 14.33
C TYR A 60 -14.31 -3.11 15.55
N GLU A 61 -15.27 -3.66 16.30
CA GLU A 61 -15.06 -4.54 17.44
C GLU A 61 -15.37 -5.97 16.98
N ARG A 62 -14.33 -6.67 16.52
CA ARG A 62 -14.44 -7.98 15.85
C ARG A 62 -14.78 -9.12 16.82
N SER A 63 -14.36 -8.98 18.07
CA SER A 63 -14.67 -9.88 19.19
C SER A 63 -14.65 -9.09 20.48
N ARG A 64 -15.71 -9.24 21.29
CA ARG A 64 -15.72 -8.82 22.70
C ARG A 64 -15.05 -9.87 23.57
N SER A 65 -14.56 -9.43 24.72
CA SER A 65 -14.07 -10.28 25.81
C SER A 65 -14.01 -9.47 27.11
N ASP A 66 -14.25 -10.12 28.23
CA ASP A 66 -14.04 -9.57 29.58
C ASP A 66 -12.56 -9.63 30.00
N SER A 67 -11.70 -10.25 29.17
CA SER A 67 -10.24 -10.24 29.33
C SER A 67 -9.68 -8.81 29.32
N ASN A 68 -8.60 -8.60 30.09
CA ASN A 68 -7.80 -7.38 30.00
C ASN A 68 -6.81 -7.39 28.83
N VAL A 69 -6.72 -8.49 28.06
CA VAL A 69 -5.91 -8.57 26.84
C VAL A 69 -6.73 -8.08 25.64
N ASN A 70 -6.17 -7.10 24.92
CA ASN A 70 -6.81 -6.47 23.77
C ASN A 70 -5.82 -6.51 22.58
N ILE A 71 -6.29 -6.89 21.40
CA ILE A 71 -5.53 -6.83 20.14
C ILE A 71 -6.07 -5.66 19.33
N LEU A 72 -5.19 -4.75 18.91
CA LEU A 72 -5.50 -3.70 17.95
C LEU A 72 -4.83 -4.04 16.61
N TYR A 73 -5.66 -4.44 15.64
CA TYR A 73 -5.25 -4.47 14.25
C TYR A 73 -5.31 -3.04 13.69
N ILE A 74 -4.18 -2.51 13.28
CA ILE A 74 -4.06 -1.16 12.74
C ILE A 74 -4.53 -1.17 11.27
N GLY A 75 -5.42 -0.25 10.91
CA GLY A 75 -5.74 0.04 9.52
C GLY A 75 -4.61 0.83 8.88
N GLY A 76 -4.28 0.48 7.64
CA GLY A 76 -3.31 1.19 6.81
C GLY A 76 -3.98 1.99 5.70
N GLU A 77 -3.34 1.98 4.55
CA GLU A 77 -3.69 2.58 3.27
C GLU A 77 -4.95 1.98 2.61
N GLY A 78 -5.76 1.20 3.33
CA GLY A 78 -6.68 0.21 2.78
C GLY A 78 -7.98 0.03 3.56
N PRO A 79 -9.02 -0.61 2.96
CA PRO A 79 -10.13 -1.20 3.71
C PRO A 79 -9.63 -2.23 4.71
N ASN A 80 -10.11 -2.18 5.97
CA ASN A 80 -9.65 -3.06 7.05
C ASN A 80 -9.97 -4.53 6.72
N SER A 81 -8.97 -5.24 6.21
CA SER A 81 -9.12 -6.53 5.57
C SER A 81 -9.26 -7.71 6.53
N LEU A 82 -9.44 -7.46 7.83
CA LEU A 82 -9.47 -8.51 8.87
C LEU A 82 -10.56 -9.55 8.62
N GLN A 83 -11.75 -9.15 8.15
CA GLN A 83 -12.78 -10.10 7.72
C GLN A 83 -12.34 -11.00 6.55
N LYS A 84 -11.39 -10.55 5.70
CA LYS A 84 -10.78 -11.35 4.63
C LYS A 84 -9.58 -12.18 5.11
N LEU A 85 -8.89 -11.76 6.18
CA LEU A 85 -7.91 -12.61 6.89
C LEU A 85 -8.63 -13.81 7.53
N ASP A 86 -9.80 -13.56 8.13
CA ASP A 86 -10.68 -14.57 8.73
C ASP A 86 -11.40 -15.44 7.69
N ALA A 87 -11.87 -14.87 6.56
CA ALA A 87 -12.69 -15.61 5.58
C ALA A 87 -11.97 -16.80 4.92
N ALA A 88 -10.65 -16.91 5.10
CA ALA A 88 -9.83 -18.01 4.60
C ALA A 88 -9.56 -19.12 5.65
N VAL A 89 -10.25 -19.13 6.81
CA VAL A 89 -10.10 -20.17 7.85
C VAL A 89 -10.21 -21.58 7.26
N SER A 90 -9.05 -22.22 7.11
CA SER A 90 -8.94 -23.66 7.30
C SER A 90 -9.04 -23.91 8.80
N PRO A 91 -9.91 -24.81 9.30
CA PRO A 91 -9.96 -25.14 10.72
C PRO A 91 -8.62 -25.64 11.28
N SER A 92 -7.74 -26.16 10.42
CA SER A 92 -6.37 -26.59 10.77
C SER A 92 -5.34 -25.45 10.76
N TYR A 93 -5.65 -24.30 10.14
CA TYR A 93 -4.72 -23.17 9.96
C TYR A 93 -5.49 -21.82 10.02
N PRO A 94 -5.73 -21.24 11.21
CA PRO A 94 -6.35 -19.92 11.38
C PRO A 94 -5.51 -18.77 10.78
N GLY A 95 -6.01 -17.52 10.85
CA GLY A 95 -5.18 -16.32 10.68
C GLY A 95 -4.46 -15.93 11.98
N LEU A 96 -3.38 -15.14 11.91
CA LEU A 96 -2.56 -14.78 13.09
C LEU A 96 -3.38 -14.10 14.21
N VAL A 97 -4.29 -13.20 13.83
CA VAL A 97 -5.12 -12.46 14.79
C VAL A 97 -6.04 -13.42 15.55
N GLU A 98 -6.61 -14.41 14.86
CA GLU A 98 -7.49 -15.43 15.47
C GLU A 98 -6.69 -16.43 16.32
N ASP A 99 -5.50 -16.84 15.86
CA ASP A 99 -4.51 -17.62 16.62
C ASP A 99 -4.22 -16.99 18.00
N LEU A 100 -4.02 -15.67 18.03
CA LEU A 100 -3.77 -14.90 19.25
C LEU A 100 -5.04 -14.64 20.07
N ARG A 101 -6.16 -14.37 19.40
CA ARG A 101 -7.46 -14.16 20.05
C ARG A 101 -7.88 -15.38 20.86
N GLN A 102 -7.78 -16.58 20.27
CA GLN A 102 -8.08 -17.84 20.94
C GLN A 102 -7.09 -18.14 22.07
N ALA A 103 -5.79 -17.96 21.84
CA ALA A 103 -4.75 -18.28 22.83
C ALA A 103 -4.81 -17.42 24.11
N PHE A 104 -5.28 -16.17 24.03
CA PHE A 104 -5.31 -15.21 25.15
C PHE A 104 -6.71 -14.73 25.55
N GLY A 105 -7.76 -15.29 24.93
CA GLY A 105 -9.14 -14.85 25.12
C GLY A 105 -9.32 -13.35 24.83
N ALA A 106 -8.58 -12.79 23.87
CA ALA A 106 -8.45 -11.34 23.73
C ALA A 106 -9.69 -10.69 23.08
N ALA A 107 -9.98 -9.44 23.44
CA ALA A 107 -10.83 -8.57 22.63
C ALA A 107 -10.08 -8.16 21.36
N VAL A 108 -10.77 -7.95 20.23
CA VAL A 108 -10.15 -7.59 18.93
C VAL A 108 -10.80 -6.34 18.36
N TYR A 109 -9.97 -5.32 18.14
CA TYR A 109 -10.35 -4.03 17.58
C TYR A 109 -9.63 -3.80 16.25
N THR A 110 -10.30 -3.13 15.30
CA THR A 110 -9.70 -2.69 14.04
C THR A 110 -9.96 -1.20 13.87
N LEU A 111 -8.93 -0.36 13.93
CA LEU A 111 -9.07 1.10 13.77
C LEU A 111 -8.93 1.47 12.29
N GLU A 112 -9.82 2.31 11.75
CA GLU A 112 -9.62 2.88 10.42
C GLU A 112 -8.54 3.98 10.45
N HIS A 113 -7.69 4.02 9.44
CA HIS A 113 -6.70 5.08 9.28
C HIS A 113 -7.38 6.39 8.85
N ARG A 114 -6.91 7.54 9.36
CA ARG A 114 -7.35 8.86 8.89
C ARG A 114 -7.15 8.99 7.39
N TYR A 115 -8.10 9.60 6.67
CA TYR A 115 -8.14 9.74 5.21
C TYR A 115 -8.29 8.43 4.42
N TYR A 116 -8.74 7.33 5.04
CA TYR A 116 -9.13 6.11 4.32
C TYR A 116 -10.51 5.61 4.81
N GLN A 117 -11.12 4.69 4.06
CA GLN A 117 -12.41 4.08 4.40
C GLN A 117 -13.52 5.13 4.65
N SER A 118 -14.08 5.18 5.86
CA SER A 118 -15.11 6.14 6.29
C SER A 118 -14.51 7.33 7.06
N SER A 119 -13.21 7.27 7.34
CA SER A 119 -12.53 8.00 8.40
C SER A 119 -11.76 9.23 7.89
N TYR A 120 -12.51 10.21 7.40
CA TYR A 120 -11.97 11.45 6.85
C TYR A 120 -12.17 12.65 7.80
N PRO A 121 -11.09 13.28 8.33
CA PRO A 121 -11.22 14.53 9.10
C PRO A 121 -11.59 15.72 8.19
N VAL A 122 -11.03 15.77 6.97
CA VAL A 122 -11.42 16.71 5.91
C VAL A 122 -12.22 15.93 4.87
N LYS A 123 -13.45 16.35 4.59
CA LYS A 123 -14.34 15.67 3.64
C LYS A 123 -13.95 15.96 2.19
N HIS A 124 -13.91 14.93 1.35
CA HIS A 124 -13.60 15.02 -0.08
C HIS A 124 -12.30 15.81 -0.40
N PRO A 125 -11.16 15.44 0.23
CA PRO A 125 -9.91 16.16 0.07
C PRO A 125 -9.40 16.06 -1.38
N ARG A 126 -8.94 17.19 -1.93
CA ARG A 126 -8.53 17.31 -3.35
C ARG A 126 -7.20 18.03 -3.54
N THR A 127 -6.85 18.93 -2.64
CA THR A 127 -5.67 19.80 -2.68
C THR A 127 -4.67 19.42 -1.60
N ALA A 128 -3.43 19.91 -1.73
CA ALA A 128 -2.38 19.73 -0.72
C ALA A 128 -2.74 20.25 0.68
N GLU A 129 -3.63 21.24 0.78
CA GLU A 129 -4.07 21.80 2.06
C GLU A 129 -5.10 20.89 2.74
N ASP A 130 -5.98 20.24 1.96
CA ASP A 130 -6.97 19.30 2.49
C ASP A 130 -6.31 18.07 3.13
N PHE A 131 -5.17 17.63 2.59
CA PHE A 131 -4.39 16.49 3.09
C PHE A 131 -3.39 16.84 4.21
N LYS A 132 -3.30 18.10 4.68
CA LYS A 132 -2.25 18.49 5.64
C LYS A 132 -2.27 17.74 6.98
N TYR A 133 -3.44 17.21 7.39
CA TYR A 133 -3.56 16.39 8.60
C TYR A 133 -3.34 14.89 8.34
N LEU A 134 -3.07 14.48 7.10
CA LEU A 134 -2.63 13.12 6.76
C LEU A 134 -1.12 13.03 6.91
N SER A 135 -0.68 12.46 8.04
CA SER A 135 0.69 12.01 8.22
C SER A 135 0.75 10.77 9.10
N SER A 136 1.85 10.03 9.01
CA SER A 136 2.20 8.92 9.88
C SER A 136 2.17 9.32 11.36
N GLN A 137 2.74 10.48 11.74
CA GLN A 137 2.74 10.93 13.14
C GLN A 137 1.31 11.20 13.63
N GLN A 138 0.45 11.81 12.82
CA GLN A 138 -0.96 12.05 13.16
C GLN A 138 -1.72 10.73 13.34
N ALA A 139 -1.49 9.74 12.47
CA ALA A 139 -2.10 8.42 12.59
C ALA A 139 -1.60 7.63 13.82
N LEU A 140 -0.32 7.74 14.17
CA LEU A 140 0.22 7.15 15.40
C LEU A 140 -0.39 7.77 16.66
N ALA A 141 -0.61 9.08 16.66
CA ALA A 141 -1.30 9.77 17.75
C ALA A 141 -2.79 9.38 17.85
N ASP A 142 -3.46 9.12 16.72
CA ASP A 142 -4.83 8.57 16.70
C ASP A 142 -4.89 7.16 17.33
N ILE A 143 -3.93 6.28 17.00
CA ILE A 143 -3.85 4.91 17.57
C ILE A 143 -3.69 4.98 19.10
N GLU A 144 -2.79 5.83 19.58
CA GLU A 144 -2.55 6.10 21.01
C GLU A 144 -3.81 6.66 21.70
N ASN A 145 -4.49 7.64 21.07
CA ASN A 145 -5.71 8.24 21.61
C ASN A 145 -6.90 7.29 21.59
N PHE A 146 -7.00 6.40 20.61
CA PHE A 146 -7.96 5.30 20.58
C PHE A 146 -7.74 4.32 21.73
N ILE A 147 -6.50 3.88 21.98
CA ILE A 147 -6.15 2.99 23.10
C ILE A 147 -6.55 3.66 24.44
N LYS A 148 -6.24 4.95 24.62
CA LYS A 148 -6.67 5.73 25.80
C LYS A 148 -8.20 5.79 25.94
N ALA A 149 -8.93 5.99 24.84
CA ALA A 149 -10.39 6.03 24.84
C ALA A 149 -11.00 4.67 25.24
N MET A 150 -10.50 3.57 24.66
CA MET A 150 -10.95 2.21 24.99
C MET A 150 -10.59 1.77 26.41
N ASN A 151 -9.53 2.36 27.00
CA ASN A 151 -9.13 2.14 28.39
C ASN A 151 -9.90 2.99 29.42
N LYS A 152 -10.76 3.94 29.00
CA LYS A 152 -11.43 4.85 29.93
C LYS A 152 -12.33 4.08 30.92
N GLY A 153 -11.96 4.10 32.19
CA GLY A 153 -12.64 3.37 33.27
C GLY A 153 -12.20 1.91 33.45
N ARG A 154 -11.38 1.37 32.54
CA ARG A 154 -10.75 0.03 32.66
C ARG A 154 -9.35 0.20 33.24
N ARG A 155 -8.89 -0.75 34.06
CA ARG A 155 -7.53 -0.78 34.62
C ARG A 155 -6.73 -1.95 34.05
N ASN A 156 -5.40 -1.86 34.12
CA ASN A 156 -4.45 -2.93 33.81
C ASN A 156 -4.66 -3.57 32.42
N GLN A 157 -5.05 -2.78 31.41
CA GLN A 157 -5.36 -3.26 30.06
C GLN A 157 -4.08 -3.47 29.24
N LYS A 158 -3.96 -4.62 28.60
CA LYS A 158 -2.76 -5.10 27.92
C LYS A 158 -3.01 -5.15 26.41
N TRP A 159 -2.43 -4.19 25.70
CA TRP A 159 -2.64 -4.02 24.26
C TRP A 159 -1.48 -4.61 23.44
N ILE A 160 -1.81 -5.40 22.43
CA ILE A 160 -0.88 -5.83 21.38
C ILE A 160 -1.31 -5.14 20.08
N THR A 161 -0.39 -4.42 19.44
CA THR A 161 -0.62 -3.85 18.10
C THR A 161 -0.17 -4.82 17.01
N ILE A 162 -0.96 -4.94 15.94
CA ILE A 162 -0.67 -5.79 14.77
C ILE A 162 -0.96 -4.99 13.50
N GLY A 163 -0.13 -5.12 12.47
CA GLY A 163 -0.40 -4.56 11.16
C GLY A 163 0.40 -5.21 10.04
N GLY A 164 -0.09 -5.11 8.81
CA GLY A 164 0.59 -5.51 7.57
C GLY A 164 0.90 -4.30 6.68
N SER A 165 1.88 -4.38 5.78
CA SER A 165 2.24 -3.27 4.87
C SER A 165 2.57 -1.98 5.65
N TYR A 166 2.05 -0.83 5.21
CA TYR A 166 2.10 0.44 5.91
C TYR A 166 1.48 0.37 7.33
N ALA A 167 0.42 -0.41 7.57
CA ALA A 167 -0.04 -0.66 8.93
C ALA A 167 0.99 -1.42 9.79
N GLY A 168 1.83 -2.25 9.17
CA GLY A 168 2.99 -2.88 9.82
C GLY A 168 4.06 -1.86 10.21
N MET A 169 4.30 -0.85 9.38
CA MET A 169 5.16 0.30 9.72
C MET A 169 4.60 1.06 10.92
N LEU A 170 3.30 1.38 10.89
CA LEU A 170 2.62 2.03 12.01
C LEU A 170 2.64 1.19 13.29
N ALA A 171 2.46 -0.13 13.22
CA ALA A 171 2.56 -1.02 14.39
C ALA A 171 3.95 -0.98 15.03
N ILE A 172 5.01 -0.92 14.22
CA ILE A 172 6.41 -0.81 14.66
C ILE A 172 6.66 0.58 15.26
N TRP A 173 6.33 1.65 14.55
CA TRP A 173 6.58 3.02 15.01
C TRP A 173 5.71 3.41 16.21
N HIS A 174 4.49 2.87 16.34
CA HIS A 174 3.66 3.05 17.54
C HIS A 174 4.34 2.46 18.78
N ARG A 175 4.97 1.29 18.66
CA ARG A 175 5.72 0.68 19.76
C ARG A 175 6.97 1.48 20.13
N GLN A 176 7.58 2.15 19.16
CA GLN A 176 8.74 3.03 19.38
C GLN A 176 8.38 4.35 20.06
N LEU A 177 7.29 5.00 19.67
CA LEU A 177 6.88 6.30 20.23
C LEU A 177 5.99 6.19 21.48
N TYR A 178 5.16 5.15 21.56
CA TYR A 178 4.22 4.90 22.66
C TYR A 178 4.44 3.51 23.32
N PRO A 179 5.65 3.20 23.81
CA PRO A 179 5.98 1.89 24.42
C PRO A 179 5.22 1.62 25.73
N GLN A 180 4.61 2.64 26.34
CA GLN A 180 3.84 2.52 27.58
C GLN A 180 2.42 1.98 27.35
N SER A 181 1.86 2.22 26.16
CA SER A 181 0.46 1.95 25.83
C SER A 181 0.21 0.56 25.24
N THR A 182 1.27 -0.21 25.04
CA THR A 182 1.26 -1.58 24.52
C THR A 182 2.15 -2.47 25.37
N VAL A 183 1.92 -3.79 25.36
CA VAL A 183 2.86 -4.77 25.94
C VAL A 183 3.89 -5.24 24.90
N GLY A 184 3.54 -5.15 23.61
CA GLY A 184 4.41 -5.39 22.47
C GLY A 184 3.68 -5.21 21.13
N THR A 185 4.38 -5.48 20.02
CA THR A 185 3.86 -5.26 18.66
C THR A 185 4.28 -6.36 17.67
N ILE A 186 3.48 -6.54 16.61
CA ILE A 186 3.78 -7.44 15.49
C ILE A 186 3.62 -6.66 14.18
N GLY A 187 4.74 -6.35 13.53
CA GLY A 187 4.76 -5.67 12.23
C GLY A 187 5.05 -6.64 11.10
N SER A 188 4.03 -7.00 10.34
CA SER A 188 4.16 -7.91 9.20
C SER A 188 4.50 -7.16 7.92
N SER A 189 5.60 -7.56 7.28
CA SER A 189 6.07 -7.07 5.98
C SER A 189 6.09 -5.54 5.86
N GLY A 190 6.39 -4.85 6.96
CA GLY A 190 6.35 -3.39 7.04
C GLY A 190 7.60 -2.75 6.46
N PRO A 191 7.51 -1.96 5.37
CA PRO A 191 8.66 -1.31 4.73
C PRO A 191 9.11 -0.07 5.51
N VAL A 192 9.64 -0.25 6.72
CA VAL A 192 9.95 0.83 7.68
C VAL A 192 11.06 1.80 7.29
N HIS A 193 11.78 1.59 6.17
CA HIS A 193 12.77 2.54 5.66
C HIS A 193 12.19 3.32 4.48
N ALA A 194 11.81 4.58 4.70
CA ALA A 194 11.37 5.48 3.63
C ALA A 194 12.50 5.72 2.62
N VAL A 195 12.20 5.77 1.32
CA VAL A 195 13.22 5.91 0.26
C VAL A 195 12.61 6.56 -0.97
N ALA A 196 13.32 7.49 -1.62
CA ALA A 196 12.90 8.01 -2.91
C ALA A 196 13.04 6.92 -4.00
N ASN A 197 14.28 6.56 -4.35
CA ASN A 197 14.58 5.63 -5.43
C ASN A 197 14.45 4.15 -5.00
N PHE A 198 13.31 3.51 -5.24
CA PHE A 198 12.99 2.17 -4.73
C PHE A 198 13.29 1.04 -5.74
N THR A 199 14.56 0.91 -6.16
CA THR A 199 15.01 -0.15 -7.09
C THR A 199 14.80 -1.57 -6.55
N SER A 200 14.92 -1.75 -5.23
CA SER A 200 14.89 -3.08 -4.62
C SER A 200 13.54 -3.80 -4.75
N PHE A 201 12.45 -3.08 -5.02
CA PHE A 201 11.13 -3.66 -5.34
C PHE A 201 11.20 -4.54 -6.60
N PHE A 202 11.60 -3.96 -7.75
CA PHE A 202 11.73 -4.68 -9.01
C PHE A 202 12.81 -5.76 -8.94
N MET A 203 13.89 -5.53 -8.19
CA MET A 203 14.95 -6.51 -8.00
C MET A 203 14.49 -7.76 -7.23
N VAL A 204 13.74 -7.61 -6.14
CA VAL A 204 13.15 -8.76 -5.43
C VAL A 204 12.09 -9.46 -6.29
N ALA A 205 11.23 -8.70 -6.98
CA ALA A 205 10.21 -9.25 -7.87
C ALA A 205 10.83 -10.11 -9.00
N GLN A 206 11.85 -9.60 -9.69
CA GLN A 206 12.51 -10.35 -10.77
C GLN A 206 13.30 -11.55 -10.26
N ILE A 207 13.87 -11.50 -9.05
CA ILE A 207 14.52 -12.65 -8.41
C ILE A 207 13.48 -13.74 -8.09
N GLY A 208 12.29 -13.38 -7.61
CA GLY A 208 11.16 -14.30 -7.44
C GLY A 208 10.77 -14.98 -8.74
N TYR A 209 10.49 -14.21 -9.79
CA TYR A 209 10.20 -14.76 -11.13
C TYR A 209 11.34 -15.63 -11.68
N LYS A 210 12.62 -15.26 -11.45
CA LYS A 210 13.78 -16.06 -11.90
C LYS A 210 13.87 -17.42 -11.21
N GLN A 211 13.61 -17.47 -9.90
CA GLN A 211 13.72 -18.71 -9.11
C GLN A 211 12.52 -19.64 -9.34
N GLN A 212 11.32 -19.10 -9.47
CA GLN A 212 10.08 -19.87 -9.50
C GLN A 212 9.56 -20.12 -10.93
N TYR A 213 9.80 -19.18 -11.85
CA TYR A 213 9.28 -19.20 -13.22
C TYR A 213 10.37 -18.82 -14.25
N PRO A 214 11.53 -19.52 -14.30
CA PRO A 214 12.69 -19.11 -15.12
C PRO A 214 12.38 -18.92 -16.62
N LYS A 215 11.45 -19.71 -17.18
CA LYS A 215 10.99 -19.55 -18.58
C LYS A 215 10.20 -18.25 -18.81
N CYS A 216 9.45 -17.78 -17.80
CA CYS A 216 8.78 -16.49 -17.83
C CYS A 216 9.78 -15.35 -17.63
N TYR A 217 10.75 -15.47 -16.71
CA TYR A 217 11.79 -14.47 -16.50
C TYR A 217 12.57 -14.13 -17.79
N GLU A 218 13.01 -15.16 -18.54
CA GLU A 218 13.70 -14.95 -19.83
C GLU A 218 12.77 -14.49 -20.98
N TRP A 219 11.44 -14.64 -20.82
CA TRP A 219 10.46 -14.01 -21.71
C TRP A 219 10.25 -12.53 -21.35
N LEU A 220 10.04 -12.20 -20.08
CA LEU A 220 9.80 -10.85 -19.58
C LEU A 220 10.98 -9.92 -19.91
N LYS A 221 12.21 -10.44 -19.79
CA LYS A 221 13.45 -9.79 -20.25
C LYS A 221 13.39 -9.38 -21.74
N LYS A 222 12.85 -10.25 -22.60
CA LYS A 222 12.69 -9.96 -24.04
C LYS A 222 11.53 -9.00 -24.29
N ALA A 223 10.43 -9.15 -23.55
CA ALA A 223 9.27 -8.27 -23.67
C ALA A 223 9.57 -6.83 -23.27
N PHE A 224 10.31 -6.61 -22.17
CA PHE A 224 10.80 -5.28 -21.79
C PHE A 224 11.83 -4.72 -22.76
N ALA A 225 12.74 -5.54 -23.31
CA ALA A 225 13.67 -5.09 -24.34
C ALA A 225 12.95 -4.65 -25.64
N GLU A 226 11.96 -5.42 -26.11
CA GLU A 226 11.12 -5.04 -27.26
C GLU A 226 10.28 -3.79 -26.95
N PHE A 227 9.65 -3.73 -25.77
CA PHE A 227 8.88 -2.56 -25.33
C PHE A 227 9.72 -1.28 -25.29
N LYS A 228 10.96 -1.35 -24.79
CA LYS A 228 11.88 -0.22 -24.73
C LYS A 228 12.15 0.35 -26.12
N VAL A 229 12.49 -0.50 -27.09
CA VAL A 229 12.75 -0.09 -28.48
C VAL A 229 11.50 0.51 -29.12
N LEU A 230 10.30 -0.01 -28.84
CA LEU A 230 9.06 0.59 -29.35
C LEU A 230 8.77 1.96 -28.72
N LEU A 231 9.10 2.16 -27.44
CA LEU A 231 8.92 3.42 -26.74
C LEU A 231 9.91 4.49 -27.22
N GLU A 232 11.19 4.13 -27.35
CA GLU A 232 12.26 5.01 -27.86
C GLU A 232 11.99 5.47 -29.30
N ASN A 233 11.39 4.61 -30.13
CA ASN A 233 10.96 4.95 -31.49
C ASN A 233 9.53 5.52 -31.58
N LYS A 234 8.81 5.66 -30.44
CA LYS A 234 7.40 6.13 -30.35
C LYS A 234 6.42 5.35 -31.24
N ASP A 235 6.63 4.06 -31.44
CA ASP A 235 5.90 3.23 -32.41
C ASP A 235 4.39 3.17 -32.10
N ASP A 236 3.54 3.50 -33.09
CA ASP A 236 2.09 3.38 -33.04
C ASP A 236 1.59 1.97 -32.69
N LYS A 237 2.43 0.93 -32.81
CA LYS A 237 2.20 -0.40 -32.23
C LYS A 237 1.86 -0.32 -30.75
N LEU A 238 2.50 0.56 -29.96
CA LEU A 238 2.18 0.77 -28.55
C LEU A 238 0.74 1.24 -28.32
N LYS A 239 0.24 2.16 -29.16
CA LYS A 239 -1.13 2.69 -29.08
C LYS A 239 -2.18 1.60 -29.35
N LYS A 240 -1.83 0.61 -30.19
CA LYS A 240 -2.66 -0.58 -30.48
C LYS A 240 -2.56 -1.67 -29.40
N LEU A 241 -1.42 -1.77 -28.72
CA LEU A 241 -1.19 -2.74 -27.64
C LEU A 241 -1.83 -2.30 -26.31
N TYR A 242 -1.77 -1.01 -25.98
CA TYR A 242 -2.27 -0.46 -24.72
C TYR A 242 -3.24 0.72 -24.95
N PRO A 243 -4.40 0.51 -25.61
CA PRO A 243 -5.32 1.58 -25.99
C PRO A 243 -5.77 2.44 -24.79
N VAL A 244 -6.06 1.82 -23.65
CA VAL A 244 -6.47 2.49 -22.40
C VAL A 244 -5.37 3.40 -21.82
N LEU A 245 -4.09 3.12 -22.10
CA LEU A 245 -2.99 4.02 -21.74
C LEU A 245 -2.82 5.12 -22.80
N ALA A 246 -2.99 4.80 -24.09
CA ALA A 246 -2.89 5.77 -25.19
C ALA A 246 -4.03 6.83 -25.19
N GLU A 247 -5.19 6.51 -24.61
CA GLU A 247 -6.26 7.48 -24.32
C GLU A 247 -5.88 8.52 -23.25
N ARG A 248 -4.88 8.21 -22.40
CA ARG A 248 -4.48 9.01 -21.24
C ARG A 248 -3.12 9.69 -21.38
N TYR A 249 -2.21 9.04 -22.09
CA TYR A 249 -0.79 9.39 -22.20
C TYR A 249 -0.37 9.33 -23.67
N ASP A 250 -0.03 10.49 -24.21
CA ASP A 250 0.42 10.65 -25.58
C ASP A 250 1.93 10.49 -25.65
N ILE A 251 2.39 9.34 -26.12
CA ILE A 251 3.82 8.98 -26.19
C ILE A 251 4.66 9.92 -27.08
N GLU A 252 4.06 10.88 -27.80
CA GLU A 252 4.81 11.96 -28.43
C GLU A 252 5.42 12.95 -27.43
N LYS A 253 4.81 13.12 -26.24
CA LYS A 253 5.32 13.99 -25.17
C LYS A 253 6.19 13.19 -24.22
N GLU A 254 7.33 13.77 -23.83
CA GLU A 254 8.33 13.11 -22.99
C GLU A 254 7.77 12.67 -21.63
N GLU A 255 7.03 13.54 -20.92
CA GLU A 255 6.43 13.21 -19.62
C GLU A 255 5.40 12.07 -19.74
N ASP A 256 4.49 12.16 -20.72
CA ASP A 256 3.45 11.15 -20.99
C ASP A 256 4.07 9.77 -21.36
N ALA A 257 5.14 9.75 -22.17
CA ALA A 257 5.86 8.52 -22.49
C ALA A 257 6.45 7.83 -21.24
N HIS A 258 6.99 8.59 -20.29
CA HIS A 258 7.48 8.02 -19.03
C HIS A 258 6.35 7.47 -18.14
N TYR A 259 5.15 8.08 -18.14
CA TYR A 259 3.98 7.48 -17.46
C TYR A 259 3.48 6.21 -18.13
N PHE A 260 3.35 6.22 -19.45
CA PHE A 260 2.94 5.06 -20.24
C PHE A 260 3.84 3.87 -19.93
N ALA A 261 5.15 4.12 -19.90
CA ALA A 261 6.18 3.16 -19.53
C ALA A 261 6.11 2.70 -18.06
N TYR A 262 5.93 3.64 -17.12
CA TYR A 262 5.74 3.33 -15.70
C TYR A 262 4.58 2.36 -15.46
N HIS A 263 3.42 2.58 -16.08
CA HIS A 263 2.25 1.72 -15.89
C HIS A 263 2.51 0.29 -16.38
N VAL A 264 3.08 0.13 -17.57
CA VAL A 264 3.40 -1.21 -18.14
C VAL A 264 4.45 -1.96 -17.30
N VAL A 265 5.48 -1.27 -16.81
CA VAL A 265 6.54 -1.91 -16.01
C VAL A 265 6.06 -2.21 -14.57
N SER A 266 5.33 -1.29 -13.95
CA SER A 266 4.88 -1.45 -12.56
C SER A 266 3.79 -2.51 -12.41
N ASP A 267 2.85 -2.66 -13.34
CA ASP A 267 1.88 -3.77 -13.34
C ASP A 267 2.61 -5.14 -13.34
N ALA A 268 3.48 -5.38 -14.32
CA ALA A 268 4.20 -6.65 -14.46
C ALA A 268 5.03 -7.04 -13.22
N TYR A 269 5.54 -6.06 -12.47
CA TYR A 269 6.30 -6.30 -11.22
C TYR A 269 5.46 -6.31 -9.95
N THR A 270 4.39 -5.51 -9.84
CA THR A 270 3.57 -5.45 -8.61
C THR A 270 2.68 -6.68 -8.43
N GLN A 271 2.27 -7.35 -9.52
CA GLN A 271 1.44 -8.56 -9.45
C GLN A 271 2.02 -9.67 -8.54
N ILE A 272 3.34 -9.74 -8.35
CA ILE A 272 3.97 -10.75 -7.45
C ILE A 272 3.63 -10.54 -5.97
N GLN A 273 3.30 -9.31 -5.54
CA GLN A 273 3.11 -8.93 -4.13
C GLN A 273 2.09 -9.85 -3.43
N PHE A 274 0.95 -10.11 -4.07
CA PHE A 274 -0.12 -10.94 -3.50
C PHE A 274 0.04 -12.42 -3.81
N ARG A 275 0.72 -12.79 -4.90
CA ARG A 275 0.87 -14.17 -5.37
C ARG A 275 2.22 -14.33 -6.05
N ILE A 276 3.03 -15.27 -5.57
CA ILE A 276 4.39 -15.58 -6.06
C ILE A 276 4.48 -15.81 -7.57
N TRP A 277 3.36 -16.18 -8.20
CA TRP A 277 3.26 -16.37 -9.64
C TRP A 277 3.12 -15.06 -10.43
N GLY A 278 2.48 -14.01 -9.91
CA GLY A 278 2.33 -12.70 -10.56
C GLY A 278 1.99 -12.76 -12.07
N ILE A 279 2.66 -11.95 -12.89
CA ILE A 279 2.46 -12.01 -14.35
C ILE A 279 2.83 -13.39 -14.94
N CYS A 280 3.76 -14.10 -14.30
CA CYS A 280 4.21 -15.43 -14.70
C CYS A 280 3.20 -16.55 -14.45
N GLY A 281 2.17 -16.36 -13.61
CA GLY A 281 1.07 -17.32 -13.45
C GLY A 281 0.17 -17.40 -14.67
N HIS A 282 0.18 -16.36 -15.51
CA HIS A 282 -0.56 -16.27 -16.75
C HIS A 282 0.34 -16.38 -18.00
N TYR A 283 1.64 -16.69 -17.81
CA TYR A 283 2.60 -16.89 -18.89
C TYR A 283 2.29 -18.15 -19.70
N SER A 284 1.45 -17.96 -20.73
CA SER A 284 1.16 -18.93 -21.78
C SER A 284 1.49 -18.27 -23.12
N PRO A 285 2.72 -18.46 -23.66
CA PRO A 285 3.12 -17.91 -24.95
C PRO A 285 2.51 -18.72 -26.08
N THR A 286 2.06 -18.06 -27.16
CA THR A 286 1.59 -18.74 -28.37
C THR A 286 2.63 -18.63 -29.50
N PRO A 287 2.70 -19.57 -30.46
CA PRO A 287 3.76 -19.58 -31.48
C PRO A 287 3.84 -18.34 -32.38
N ASN A 288 2.74 -17.58 -32.48
CA ASN A 288 2.60 -16.42 -33.38
C ASN A 288 2.63 -15.07 -32.63
N GLU A 289 2.88 -15.06 -31.32
CA GLU A 289 2.82 -13.87 -30.48
C GLU A 289 4.23 -13.41 -30.07
N THR A 290 4.54 -12.14 -30.35
CA THR A 290 5.82 -11.52 -29.91
C THR A 290 5.84 -11.29 -28.39
N PRO A 291 7.02 -11.27 -27.74
CA PRO A 291 7.11 -11.05 -26.30
C PRO A 291 6.34 -9.82 -25.80
N VAL A 292 6.38 -8.69 -26.53
CA VAL A 292 5.62 -7.49 -26.15
C VAL A 292 4.10 -7.62 -26.35
N GLN A 293 3.64 -8.45 -27.31
CA GLN A 293 2.21 -8.73 -27.47
C GLN A 293 1.70 -9.58 -26.29
N THR A 294 2.46 -10.59 -25.87
CA THR A 294 2.15 -11.34 -24.64
C THR A 294 2.12 -10.40 -23.42
N LEU A 295 3.05 -9.44 -23.33
CA LEU A 295 3.10 -8.49 -22.20
C LEU A 295 1.88 -7.58 -22.18
N ALA A 296 1.48 -7.04 -23.34
CA ALA A 296 0.27 -6.23 -23.46
C ALA A 296 -1.01 -7.02 -23.16
N ARG A 297 -1.08 -8.30 -23.57
CA ARG A 297 -2.20 -9.20 -23.25
C ARG A 297 -2.26 -9.58 -21.77
N LEU A 298 -1.11 -9.61 -21.08
CA LEU A 298 -1.02 -9.89 -19.64
C LEU A 298 -0.99 -8.63 -18.77
N PHE A 299 -1.11 -7.45 -19.37
CA PHE A 299 -1.26 -6.19 -18.65
C PHE A 299 -2.56 -6.23 -17.85
N GLY A 300 -2.46 -6.26 -16.53
CA GLY A 300 -3.60 -6.46 -15.64
C GLY A 300 -4.58 -5.29 -15.61
N HIS A 301 -4.26 -4.20 -16.32
CA HIS A 301 -4.81 -2.87 -16.12
C HIS A 301 -4.81 -2.51 -14.63
N THR A 302 -3.63 -2.16 -14.10
CA THR A 302 -3.54 -1.38 -12.86
C THR A 302 -4.24 -0.04 -13.07
N ALA A 303 -5.55 -0.07 -12.90
CA ALA A 303 -6.39 1.10 -12.71
C ALA A 303 -6.10 1.67 -11.32
N ASP A 304 -4.89 2.22 -11.20
CA ASP A 304 -4.62 3.38 -10.38
C ASP A 304 -5.66 4.43 -10.79
N ASP A 305 -6.78 4.44 -10.06
CA ASP A 305 -7.82 5.44 -10.23
C ASP A 305 -7.30 6.76 -9.64
N ILE A 306 -6.58 7.46 -10.52
CA ILE A 306 -5.98 8.78 -10.37
C ILE A 306 -6.99 9.84 -9.88
N GLU A 307 -8.30 9.61 -10.01
CA GLU A 307 -9.35 10.48 -9.49
C GLU A 307 -10.00 9.97 -8.19
N SER A 308 -9.73 8.72 -7.78
CA SER A 308 -10.15 8.18 -6.50
C SER A 308 -9.43 8.85 -5.34
N VAL A 309 -10.20 9.33 -4.36
CA VAL A 309 -9.68 9.93 -3.12
C VAL A 309 -8.77 8.95 -2.37
N TYR A 310 -9.09 7.66 -2.41
CA TYR A 310 -8.28 6.58 -1.83
C TYR A 310 -6.84 6.60 -2.37
N TRP A 311 -6.70 6.70 -3.69
CA TRP A 311 -5.38 6.76 -4.34
C TRP A 311 -4.67 8.05 -3.96
N ARG A 312 -5.39 9.18 -3.95
CA ARG A 312 -4.84 10.50 -3.59
C ARG A 312 -4.38 10.59 -2.13
N SER A 313 -5.04 9.91 -1.19
CA SER A 313 -4.55 9.75 0.19
C SER A 313 -3.20 9.04 0.22
N TRP A 314 -3.06 7.90 -0.47
CA TRP A 314 -1.78 7.19 -0.54
C TRP A 314 -0.71 8.02 -1.25
N MET A 315 -1.07 8.70 -2.34
CA MET A 315 -0.13 9.55 -3.07
C MET A 315 0.38 10.71 -2.22
N TRP A 316 -0.46 11.28 -1.37
CA TRP A 316 0.00 12.31 -0.45
C TRP A 316 1.13 11.79 0.45
N GLN A 317 0.99 10.59 1.01
CA GLN A 317 2.03 10.00 1.87
C GLN A 317 3.28 9.58 1.08
N VAL A 318 3.13 9.07 -0.15
CA VAL A 318 4.21 8.83 -1.11
C VAL A 318 4.99 10.12 -1.41
N CYS A 319 4.31 11.22 -1.75
CA CYS A 319 4.92 12.50 -2.10
C CYS A 319 5.43 13.32 -0.90
N ASN A 320 4.89 13.11 0.31
CA ASN A 320 5.12 13.98 1.47
C ASN A 320 5.81 13.28 2.66
N GLU A 321 5.91 11.94 2.68
CA GLU A 321 6.53 11.21 3.80
C GLU A 321 7.48 10.10 3.34
N PHE A 322 7.05 9.19 2.46
CA PHE A 322 7.71 7.88 2.32
C PHE A 322 8.53 7.67 1.05
N GLY A 323 8.16 8.34 -0.04
CA GLY A 323 8.64 7.99 -1.37
C GLY A 323 8.05 6.66 -1.82
N PHE A 324 8.86 5.61 -1.86
CA PHE A 324 8.58 4.33 -2.51
C PHE A 324 8.36 4.47 -4.02
N PHE A 325 9.14 5.34 -4.68
CA PHE A 325 9.05 5.52 -6.13
C PHE A 325 9.62 4.28 -6.83
N TYR A 326 8.75 3.46 -7.43
CA TYR A 326 9.17 2.23 -8.11
C TYR A 326 10.14 2.56 -9.24
N SER A 327 11.30 1.89 -9.24
CA SER A 327 12.45 2.34 -10.02
C SER A 327 13.13 1.23 -10.83
N PRO A 328 13.38 1.46 -12.13
CA PRO A 328 14.17 0.58 -12.97
C PRO A 328 15.70 0.83 -12.85
N ASP A 329 16.15 1.77 -12.03
CA ASP A 329 17.51 2.34 -12.10
C ASP A 329 18.66 1.35 -11.77
N ASP A 330 18.38 0.19 -11.15
CA ASP A 330 19.39 -0.84 -10.97
C ASP A 330 19.83 -1.40 -12.33
N ALA A 331 21.13 -1.39 -12.61
CA ALA A 331 21.71 -1.86 -13.88
C ALA A 331 21.41 -3.34 -14.20
N ASN A 332 20.95 -4.12 -13.22
CA ASN A 332 20.53 -5.52 -13.38
C ASN A 332 19.02 -5.68 -13.55
N CYS A 333 18.22 -4.61 -13.42
CA CYS A 333 16.77 -4.65 -13.60
C CYS A 333 16.41 -4.98 -15.05
N LEU A 334 15.46 -5.89 -15.29
CA LEU A 334 15.02 -6.22 -16.65
C LEU A 334 14.39 -5.03 -17.39
N ALA A 335 13.92 -4.02 -16.65
CA ALA A 335 13.33 -2.79 -17.17
C ALA A 335 14.30 -1.59 -17.17
N ASN A 336 15.62 -1.80 -17.02
CA ASN A 336 16.58 -0.71 -16.78
C ASN A 336 16.53 0.40 -17.86
N GLY A 337 16.35 1.63 -17.38
CA GLY A 337 16.23 2.82 -18.22
C GLY A 337 15.04 2.81 -19.20
N ILE A 338 13.95 2.11 -18.89
CA ILE A 338 12.68 2.20 -19.65
C ILE A 338 11.91 3.49 -19.32
N TYR A 339 12.06 4.02 -18.09
CA TYR A 339 11.54 5.34 -17.72
C TYR A 339 12.42 6.02 -16.67
N ASP A 340 12.26 7.34 -16.53
CA ASP A 340 12.91 8.18 -15.54
C ASP A 340 11.97 8.43 -14.35
N ILE A 341 12.34 7.96 -13.16
CA ILE A 341 11.53 8.09 -11.94
C ILE A 341 11.22 9.56 -11.57
N LYS A 342 12.10 10.50 -11.93
CA LYS A 342 11.93 11.92 -11.62
C LYS A 342 10.85 12.54 -12.51
N LYS A 343 10.77 12.12 -13.77
CA LYS A 343 9.73 12.55 -14.72
C LYS A 343 8.37 11.91 -14.43
N VAL A 344 8.33 10.70 -13.88
CA VAL A 344 7.09 10.10 -13.36
C VAL A 344 6.63 10.82 -12.09
N TYR A 345 7.31 10.62 -10.97
CA TYR A 345 6.78 11.05 -9.66
C TYR A 345 6.88 12.57 -9.45
N GLY A 346 7.92 13.22 -9.99
CA GLY A 346 8.06 14.67 -9.93
C GLY A 346 6.98 15.43 -10.72
N VAL A 347 6.44 14.84 -11.80
CA VAL A 347 5.26 15.39 -12.48
C VAL A 347 3.98 15.00 -11.74
N GLN A 348 3.89 13.79 -11.17
CA GLN A 348 2.65 13.26 -10.60
C GLN A 348 2.27 13.97 -9.30
N CYS A 349 3.23 14.09 -8.39
CA CYS A 349 3.06 14.82 -7.13
C CYS A 349 2.82 16.32 -7.38
N LYS A 350 3.49 16.91 -8.37
CA LYS A 350 3.26 18.29 -8.82
C LYS A 350 1.86 18.50 -9.42
N ARG A 351 1.36 17.55 -10.21
CA ARG A 351 0.01 17.57 -10.81
C ARG A 351 -1.10 17.47 -9.76
N PHE A 352 -0.95 16.63 -8.75
CA PHE A 352 -1.94 16.47 -7.69
C PHE A 352 -1.88 17.54 -6.60
N PHE A 353 -0.68 17.92 -6.17
CA PHE A 353 -0.47 18.69 -4.93
C PHE A 353 0.24 20.03 -5.15
N GLY A 354 0.43 20.43 -6.42
CA GLY A 354 0.89 21.76 -6.81
C GLY A 354 2.41 21.92 -6.91
N PRO A 355 2.88 23.10 -7.35
CA PRO A 355 4.24 23.33 -7.83
C PRO A 355 5.36 23.13 -6.80
N LYS A 356 5.05 23.02 -5.50
CA LYS A 356 6.06 22.77 -4.46
C LYS A 356 6.63 21.34 -4.48
N PHE A 357 5.89 20.37 -5.01
CA PHE A 357 6.29 18.95 -5.02
C PHE A 357 7.23 18.62 -6.19
N THR A 358 8.42 19.22 -6.20
CA THR A 358 9.53 18.77 -7.04
C THR A 358 10.20 17.54 -6.43
N TYR A 359 10.96 16.78 -7.21
CA TYR A 359 11.65 15.58 -6.73
C TYR A 359 12.55 15.88 -5.51
N GLU A 360 13.26 17.01 -5.56
CA GLU A 360 14.18 17.49 -4.51
C GLU A 360 13.44 17.99 -3.25
N TYR A 361 12.18 18.43 -3.38
CA TYR A 361 11.32 18.72 -2.23
C TYR A 361 10.89 17.42 -1.54
N MET A 362 10.58 16.38 -2.32
CA MET A 362 10.12 15.08 -1.82
C MET A 362 11.26 14.33 -1.13
N GLU A 363 12.45 14.27 -1.73
CA GLU A 363 13.66 13.75 -1.09
C GLU A 363 13.91 14.40 0.29
N LYS A 364 13.66 15.71 0.42
CA LYS A 364 13.77 16.45 1.69
C LYS A 364 12.67 16.15 2.70
N GLN A 365 11.48 15.68 2.30
CA GLN A 365 10.49 15.19 3.28
C GLN A 365 10.80 13.74 3.68
N ILE A 366 11.18 12.91 2.71
CA ILE A 366 11.61 11.52 2.93
C ILE A 366 12.77 11.44 3.92
N GLN A 367 13.75 12.35 3.82
CA GLN A 367 14.82 12.45 4.79
C GLN A 367 14.33 12.83 6.19
N LYS A 368 13.37 13.77 6.34
CA LYS A 368 12.79 14.07 7.67
C LYS A 368 12.08 12.87 8.27
N THR A 369 11.42 12.04 7.45
CA THR A 369 10.79 10.81 7.88
C THR A 369 11.83 9.80 8.38
N LEU A 370 12.90 9.58 7.60
CA LEU A 370 14.06 8.78 7.98
C LEU A 370 14.65 9.25 9.32
N ASP A 371 14.90 10.56 9.47
CA ASP A 371 15.51 11.18 10.64
C ASP A 371 14.61 11.07 11.88
N PHE A 372 13.31 11.37 11.75
CA PHE A 372 12.34 11.39 12.85
C PHE A 372 12.13 10.00 13.46
N TYR A 373 11.99 8.97 12.60
CA TYR A 373 11.86 7.59 13.05
C TYR A 373 13.21 6.90 13.29
N GLN A 374 14.33 7.56 12.97
CA GLN A 374 15.70 7.05 13.12
C GLN A 374 15.92 5.71 12.40
N MET A 375 15.45 5.64 11.16
CA MET A 375 15.46 4.45 10.31
C MET A 375 16.87 4.02 9.89
N ASP A 376 17.86 4.92 10.02
CA ASP A 376 19.28 4.66 9.81
C ASP A 376 19.91 3.80 10.93
N LYS A 377 19.26 3.70 12.08
CA LYS A 377 19.77 3.06 13.30
C LYS A 377 19.10 1.70 13.56
N PRO A 378 19.71 0.84 14.40
CA PRO A 378 19.02 -0.32 14.92
C PRO A 378 17.72 0.10 15.62
N TYR A 379 16.59 -0.45 15.16
CA TYR A 379 15.25 -0.22 15.73
C TYR A 379 15.28 -0.28 17.27
N PRO A 380 14.94 0.83 17.96
CA PRO A 380 15.33 1.04 19.36
C PRO A 380 14.31 0.54 20.40
N ALA A 381 13.12 0.12 19.98
CA ALA A 381 12.07 -0.30 20.91
C ALA A 381 12.21 -1.77 21.35
N THR A 382 11.49 -2.13 22.41
CA THR A 382 11.44 -3.50 22.95
C THR A 382 10.15 -4.22 22.58
N ASN A 383 10.08 -5.53 22.81
CA ASN A 383 8.89 -6.38 22.62
C ASN A 383 8.23 -6.17 21.24
N ALA A 384 9.00 -6.43 20.19
CA ALA A 384 8.54 -6.35 18.82
C ALA A 384 8.85 -7.66 18.07
N ILE A 385 7.96 -8.04 17.17
CA ILE A 385 8.23 -9.11 16.20
C ILE A 385 7.99 -8.54 14.81
N ILE A 386 8.99 -8.69 13.95
CA ILE A 386 8.90 -8.27 12.56
C ILE A 386 9.08 -9.50 11.67
N THR A 387 8.16 -9.65 10.72
CA THR A 387 8.17 -10.72 9.72
C THR A 387 8.37 -10.10 8.35
N ASN A 388 9.14 -10.76 7.48
CA ASN A 388 9.29 -10.39 6.08
C ASN A 388 9.31 -11.64 5.20
N SER A 389 8.76 -11.56 4.01
CA SER A 389 8.71 -12.67 3.06
C SER A 389 9.78 -12.58 1.99
N VAL A 390 10.36 -13.73 1.62
CA VAL A 390 11.47 -13.80 0.64
C VAL A 390 11.06 -13.30 -0.76
N TYR A 391 9.80 -13.47 -1.15
CA TYR A 391 9.27 -13.03 -2.45
C TYR A 391 8.31 -11.83 -2.35
N ASP A 392 8.35 -11.09 -1.25
CA ASP A 392 7.65 -9.81 -1.15
C ASP A 392 8.59 -8.67 -1.58
N PRO A 393 8.27 -7.91 -2.64
CA PRO A 393 9.03 -6.74 -3.05
C PRO A 393 9.20 -5.68 -1.94
N TRP A 394 8.21 -5.52 -1.06
CA TRP A 394 8.26 -4.58 0.06
C TRP A 394 9.29 -4.96 1.13
N SER A 395 9.65 -6.24 1.23
CA SER A 395 10.72 -6.71 2.11
C SER A 395 12.05 -5.99 1.85
N GLY A 396 12.22 -5.41 0.64
CA GLY A 396 13.32 -4.52 0.27
C GLY A 396 13.59 -3.42 1.29
N GLN A 397 12.55 -2.79 1.84
CA GLN A 397 12.65 -1.71 2.84
C GLN A 397 12.19 -2.12 4.26
N GLY A 398 11.94 -3.40 4.52
CA GLY A 398 11.67 -3.88 5.86
C GLY A 398 12.94 -3.98 6.73
N LEU A 399 12.79 -4.11 8.05
CA LEU A 399 13.90 -4.56 8.91
C LEU A 399 14.40 -5.93 8.43
N LYS A 400 15.70 -6.19 8.58
CA LYS A 400 16.37 -7.39 8.01
C LYS A 400 16.87 -8.40 9.06
N LYS A 401 16.83 -8.02 10.34
CA LYS A 401 17.40 -8.76 11.48
C LYS A 401 16.85 -8.24 12.81
N ALA A 402 17.03 -9.03 13.86
CA ALA A 402 16.82 -8.60 15.25
C ALA A 402 17.78 -7.45 15.63
N THR A 403 17.36 -6.58 16.55
CA THR A 403 18.15 -5.44 17.06
C THR A 403 18.42 -5.52 18.56
N SER A 404 17.67 -6.34 19.30
CA SER A 404 17.92 -6.73 20.69
C SER A 404 17.28 -8.09 20.97
N ASP A 405 17.56 -8.70 22.12
CA ASP A 405 16.90 -9.96 22.53
C ASP A 405 15.37 -9.86 22.62
N THR A 406 14.83 -8.65 22.77
CA THR A 406 13.38 -8.39 22.83
C THR A 406 12.73 -8.06 21.48
N VAL A 407 13.54 -7.99 20.40
CA VAL A 407 13.08 -7.73 19.03
C VAL A 407 13.36 -8.96 18.18
N LYS A 408 12.34 -9.78 17.92
CA LYS A 408 12.48 -10.97 17.06
C LYS A 408 12.28 -10.61 15.60
N PHE A 409 12.95 -11.33 14.71
CA PHE A 409 12.84 -11.16 13.27
C PHE A 409 12.74 -12.52 12.56
N PHE A 410 11.86 -12.63 11.56
CA PHE A 410 11.65 -13.86 10.79
C PHE A 410 11.61 -13.59 9.28
N TRP A 411 12.34 -14.41 8.52
CA TRP A 411 12.12 -14.59 7.09
C TRP A 411 11.13 -15.73 6.84
N ILE A 412 10.06 -15.44 6.09
CA ILE A 412 9.10 -16.45 5.61
C ILE A 412 9.54 -16.90 4.21
N ARG A 413 10.15 -18.08 4.12
CA ARG A 413 10.53 -18.71 2.84
C ARG A 413 9.26 -19.13 2.09
N ASN A 414 9.29 -19.00 0.77
CA ASN A 414 8.11 -19.18 -0.10
C ASN A 414 6.89 -18.31 0.30
N GLY A 415 7.10 -17.29 1.14
CA GLY A 415 6.10 -16.30 1.50
C GLY A 415 6.02 -15.17 0.46
N THR A 416 4.89 -14.48 0.50
CA THR A 416 4.55 -13.27 -0.28
C THR A 416 4.21 -12.14 0.70
N HIS A 417 3.70 -11.00 0.23
CA HIS A 417 3.40 -9.87 1.10
C HIS A 417 2.43 -10.23 2.24
N CYS A 418 2.81 -9.88 3.47
CA CYS A 418 2.07 -10.12 4.71
C CYS A 418 1.63 -11.58 4.98
N HIS A 419 2.30 -12.57 4.37
CA HIS A 419 1.84 -13.97 4.32
C HIS A 419 1.61 -14.62 5.70
N ASP A 420 2.32 -14.18 6.73
CA ASP A 420 2.19 -14.66 8.12
C ASP A 420 0.88 -14.23 8.81
N LEU A 421 0.20 -13.19 8.32
CA LEU A 421 -1.13 -12.79 8.82
C LEU A 421 -2.23 -13.76 8.40
N TYR A 422 -2.14 -14.33 7.20
CA TYR A 422 -3.18 -15.15 6.57
C TYR A 422 -3.13 -16.62 6.98
N SER A 423 -4.27 -17.29 6.97
CA SER A 423 -4.36 -18.75 7.01
C SER A 423 -3.51 -19.42 5.91
N GLY A 424 -2.74 -20.44 6.25
CA GLY A 424 -1.97 -21.21 5.29
C GLY A 424 -1.11 -22.29 5.92
N SER A 425 -0.66 -23.25 5.10
CA SER A 425 0.16 -24.41 5.50
C SER A 425 1.67 -24.18 5.37
N ASN A 426 2.13 -22.93 5.22
CA ASN A 426 3.56 -22.61 5.12
C ASN A 426 4.27 -22.90 6.47
N PRO A 427 5.29 -23.79 6.53
CA PRO A 427 5.97 -24.14 7.77
C PRO A 427 6.63 -22.96 8.50
N ASP A 428 7.14 -21.97 7.76
CA ASP A 428 7.77 -20.79 8.37
C ASP A 428 6.72 -19.87 9.02
N VAL A 429 5.48 -19.87 8.52
CA VAL A 429 4.36 -19.17 9.18
C VAL A 429 3.97 -19.91 10.45
N TYR A 430 3.94 -21.24 10.45
CA TYR A 430 3.67 -22.01 11.66
C TYR A 430 4.71 -21.76 12.77
N GLU A 431 6.01 -21.87 12.44
CA GLU A 431 7.08 -21.67 13.43
C GLU A 431 7.23 -20.20 13.88
N SER A 432 7.07 -19.21 12.99
CA SER A 432 7.06 -17.81 13.42
C SER A 432 5.87 -17.51 14.35
N ARG A 433 4.66 -18.02 14.05
CA ARG A 433 3.49 -17.88 14.93
C ARG A 433 3.60 -18.58 16.27
N LYS A 434 4.29 -19.72 16.32
CA LYS A 434 4.61 -20.44 17.56
C LYS A 434 5.49 -19.58 18.48
N VAL A 435 6.51 -18.91 17.94
CA VAL A 435 7.31 -17.94 18.70
C VAL A 435 6.51 -16.67 19.04
N ILE A 436 5.67 -16.16 18.12
CA ILE A 436 4.79 -15.01 18.39
C ILE A 436 3.86 -15.31 19.59
N LYS A 437 3.24 -16.49 19.64
CA LYS A 437 2.41 -16.90 20.80
C LYS A 437 3.24 -17.00 22.10
N GLN A 438 4.47 -17.52 22.04
CA GLN A 438 5.35 -17.59 23.23
C GLN A 438 5.78 -16.20 23.73
N GLU A 439 6.16 -15.30 22.82
CA GLU A 439 6.57 -13.93 23.15
C GLU A 439 5.38 -13.08 23.62
N VAL A 440 4.21 -13.16 22.99
CA VAL A 440 3.00 -12.45 23.48
C VAL A 440 2.61 -12.93 24.88
N ALA A 441 2.67 -14.24 25.16
CA ALA A 441 2.49 -14.77 26.52
C ALA A 441 3.53 -14.21 27.51
N ARG A 442 4.79 -14.08 27.07
CA ARG A 442 5.88 -13.47 27.86
C ARG A 442 5.58 -12.00 28.16
N TRP A 443 5.22 -11.20 27.17
CA TRP A 443 4.89 -9.77 27.32
C TRP A 443 3.68 -9.55 28.22
N ILE A 444 2.63 -10.37 28.09
CA ILE A 444 1.44 -10.35 28.95
C ILE A 444 1.79 -10.71 30.41
N ARG A 445 2.76 -11.60 30.64
CA ARG A 445 3.22 -11.96 31.99
C ARG A 445 4.16 -10.92 32.62
N GLU A 446 5.04 -10.32 31.83
CA GLU A 446 6.04 -9.34 32.30
C GLU A 446 5.47 -7.94 32.50
N SER A 447 4.39 -7.59 31.78
CA SER A 447 3.57 -6.40 32.07
C SER A 447 2.89 -6.57 33.43
N ARG A 448 3.56 -6.10 34.49
CA ARG A 448 2.98 -5.97 35.82
C ARG A 448 1.83 -4.96 35.79
N ASN A 449 0.92 -5.13 36.75
CA ASN A 449 -0.31 -4.35 36.90
C ASN A 449 -0.05 -2.87 37.16
#